data_AF-A0A0M1IVI7-F1
#
_entry.id   AF-A0A0M1IVI7-F1
#
_cell.length_a   1.000
_cell.length_b   1.000
_cell.length_c   1.000
_cell.angle_alpha   90.00
_cell.angle_beta   90.00
_cell.angle_gamma   90.00
#
_symmetry.space_group_name_H-M   'P 1'
#
loop_
_entity.id
_entity.type
_entity.pdbx_description
1 polymer ?
#
loop_
_entity_poly.entity_id
_entity_poly.type
_entity_poly.pdbx_seq_one_letter_code
_entity_poly.pdbx_strand_id
1 'polypeptide(L)'
;MITGNNNFGKDIVALVKDEKGAVTGYKLNNGELLTKDRAIERAAEGEINDVVIGTAQNGEQYLHGIPEKTGGIDLQTLPTIKQNSFE
;
A
#
# COMPACT_ATOMS: atom_id res chain seq x y z
N MET A 1 -29.28 13.06 -3.47
CA MET A 1 -27.87 13.35 -3.79
C MET A 1 -27.15 12.02 -3.70
N ILE A 2 -26.96 11.34 -4.83
CA ILE A 2 -26.22 10.08 -4.87
C ILE A 2 -24.74 10.45 -4.92
N THR A 3 -24.07 10.48 -3.76
CA THR A 3 -22.61 10.41 -3.73
C THR A 3 -22.25 8.99 -4.16
N GLY A 4 -22.11 8.79 -5.47
CA GLY A 4 -21.40 7.64 -5.99
C GLY A 4 -19.97 7.76 -5.51
N ASN A 5 -19.64 7.08 -4.42
CA ASN A 5 -18.25 6.85 -4.04
C ASN A 5 -17.67 5.98 -5.14
N ASN A 6 -17.19 6.61 -6.21
CA ASN A 6 -16.36 5.97 -7.21
C ASN A 6 -15.00 5.75 -6.54
N ASN A 7 -14.95 4.87 -5.54
CA ASN A 7 -13.73 4.36 -4.95
C ASN A 7 -13.13 3.42 -5.99
N PHE A 8 -12.63 4.01 -7.07
CA PHE A 8 -11.61 3.36 -7.88
C PHE A 8 -10.49 3.07 -6.89
N GLY A 9 -10.27 1.79 -6.61
CA GLY A 9 -9.19 1.39 -5.73
C GLY A 9 -7.89 2.06 -6.17
N LYS A 10 -7.05 2.36 -5.20
CA LYS A 10 -5.83 3.13 -5.38
C LYS A 10 -4.68 2.16 -5.54
N ASP A 11 -3.85 2.38 -6.56
CA ASP A 11 -2.64 1.57 -6.74
C ASP A 11 -1.52 2.12 -5.87
N ILE A 12 -0.71 1.23 -5.30
CA ILE A 12 0.51 1.64 -4.62
C ILE A 12 1.55 2.01 -5.68
N VAL A 13 2.15 3.19 -5.59
CA VAL A 13 3.16 3.67 -6.55
C VAL A 13 4.54 3.85 -5.93
N ALA A 14 4.65 3.83 -4.60
CA ALA A 14 5.94 3.86 -3.91
C ALA A 14 5.87 3.23 -2.53
N LEU A 15 7.01 2.75 -2.02
CA LEU A 15 7.14 2.27 -0.64
C LEU A 15 7.75 3.35 0.23
N VAL A 16 7.17 3.61 1.40
CA VAL A 16 7.80 4.44 2.42
C VAL A 16 8.66 3.55 3.29
N LYS A 17 9.96 3.87 3.34
CA LYS A 17 10.93 3.15 4.16
C LYS A 17 11.53 4.06 5.21
N ASP A 18 11.78 3.50 6.40
CA ASP A 18 12.54 4.17 7.44
C ASP A 18 14.04 4.24 7.07
N GLU A 19 14.83 4.92 7.91
CA GLU A 19 16.28 5.06 7.71
C GLU A 19 17.03 3.72 7.70
N LYS A 20 16.48 2.68 8.35
CA LYS A 20 16.99 1.31 8.35
C LYS A 20 16.54 0.49 7.13
N GLY A 21 15.69 1.05 6.28
CA GLY A 21 15.20 0.41 5.06
C GLY A 21 13.98 -0.50 5.25
N ALA A 22 13.36 -0.51 6.42
CA ALA A 22 12.12 -1.25 6.66
C ALA A 22 10.92 -0.46 6.12
N VAL A 23 9.96 -1.16 5.51
CA VAL A 23 8.75 -0.54 4.96
C VAL A 23 7.84 -0.13 6.11
N THR A 24 7.65 1.17 6.28
CA THR A 24 6.77 1.76 7.30
C THR A 24 5.45 2.27 6.73
N GLY A 25 5.35 2.38 5.40
CA GLY A 25 4.14 2.84 4.73
C GLY A 25 4.19 2.71 3.21
N TYR A 26 3.18 3.27 2.57
CA TYR A 26 2.92 3.13 1.14
C TYR A 26 2.42 4.46 0.57
N LYS A 27 2.86 4.80 -0.63
CA LYS A 27 2.32 5.92 -1.40
C LYS A 27 1.35 5.40 -2.44
N LEU A 28 0.18 6.00 -2.52
CA LEU A 28 -0.84 5.72 -3.50
C LEU A 28 -0.68 6.57 -4.76
N ASN A 29 -1.26 6.13 -5.87
CA ASN A 29 -1.22 6.80 -7.17
C ASN A 29 -1.80 8.24 -7.15
N ASN A 30 -2.69 8.54 -6.20
CA ASN A 30 -3.23 9.88 -5.96
C ASN A 30 -2.28 10.81 -5.17
N GLY A 31 -1.11 10.31 -4.78
CA GLY A 31 -0.13 11.05 -3.98
C GLY A 31 -0.30 10.89 -2.46
N GLU A 32 -1.34 10.20 -1.99
CA GLU A 32 -1.58 9.97 -0.56
C GLU A 32 -0.52 9.03 0.02
N LEU A 33 -0.06 9.33 1.24
CA LEU A 33 0.88 8.51 1.98
C LEU A 33 0.15 7.87 3.15
N LEU A 34 0.16 6.54 3.21
CA LEU A 34 -0.46 5.75 4.27
C LEU A 34 0.63 5.02 5.06
N THR A 35 0.43 4.90 6.37
CA THR A 35 1.23 3.99 7.20
C THR A 35 0.87 2.55 6.88
N LYS A 36 1.73 1.59 7.26
CA LYS A 36 1.49 0.16 7.06
C LYS A 36 0.10 -0.26 7.57
N ASP A 37 -0.25 0.09 8.81
CA ASP A 37 -1.56 -0.21 9.40
C ASP A 37 -2.72 0.42 8.62
N ARG A 38 -2.61 1.71 8.29
CA ARG A 38 -3.66 2.39 7.51
C ARG A 38 -3.86 1.80 6.14
N ALA A 39 -2.77 1.40 5.49
CA ALA A 39 -2.83 0.76 4.19
C ALA A 39 -3.48 -0.63 4.28
N ILE A 40 -3.27 -1.38 5.37
CA ILE A 40 -3.96 -2.66 5.63
C ILE A 40 -5.46 -2.42 5.82
N GLU A 41 -5.86 -1.42 6.61
CA GLU A 41 -7.29 -1.06 6.77
C GLU A 41 -7.92 -0.73 5.42
N ARG A 42 -7.27 0.14 4.63
CA ARG A 42 -7.76 0.55 3.31
C ARG A 42 -7.83 -0.61 2.31
N ALA A 43 -6.86 -1.52 2.33
CA ALA A 43 -6.91 -2.73 1.53
C ALA A 43 -8.04 -3.66 1.98
N ALA A 44 -8.33 -3.75 3.29
CA ALA A 44 -9.43 -4.53 3.83
C ALA A 44 -10.80 -3.97 3.40
N GLU A 45 -10.90 -2.65 3.27
CA GLU A 45 -12.07 -1.94 2.74
C GLU A 45 -12.19 -2.02 1.21
N GLY A 46 -11.21 -2.60 0.52
CA GLY A 46 -11.17 -2.68 -0.94
C GLY A 46 -10.81 -1.36 -1.62
N GLU A 47 -10.21 -0.42 -0.88
CA GLU A 47 -9.76 0.87 -1.40
C GLU A 47 -8.35 0.83 -2.03
N ILE A 48 -7.63 -0.28 -1.91
CA ILE A 48 -6.31 -0.48 -2.55
C ILE A 48 -6.39 -1.66 -3.51
N ASN A 49 -6.03 -1.42 -4.77
CA ASN A 49 -6.02 -2.47 -5.79
C ASN A 49 -4.70 -3.25 -5.77
N ASP A 50 -4.74 -4.44 -6.37
CA ASP A 50 -3.55 -5.22 -6.73
C ASP A 50 -2.67 -5.64 -5.55
N VAL A 51 -3.23 -5.55 -4.35
CA VAL A 51 -2.62 -5.99 -3.08
C VAL A 51 -3.54 -6.95 -2.35
N VAL A 52 -2.94 -7.80 -1.53
CA VAL A 52 -3.63 -8.65 -0.57
C VAL A 52 -3.04 -8.46 0.82
N ILE A 53 -3.85 -8.67 1.84
CA ILE A 53 -3.39 -8.66 3.23
C ILE A 53 -2.81 -10.04 3.54
N GLY A 54 -1.49 -10.09 3.67
CA GLY A 54 -0.78 -11.25 4.18
C GLY A 54 -0.67 -11.20 5.70
N THR A 55 -0.59 -12.38 6.31
CA THR A 55 -0.28 -12.51 7.75
C THR A 55 1.08 -13.18 7.88
N ALA A 56 2.00 -12.53 8.60
CA ALA A 56 3.33 -13.05 8.85
C ALA A 56 3.29 -14.16 9.91
N GLN A 57 4.36 -14.95 10.00
CA GLN A 57 4.43 -16.07 10.95
C GLN A 57 4.33 -15.63 12.42
N ASN A 58 4.68 -14.39 12.72
CA ASN A 58 4.55 -13.77 14.04
C ASN A 58 3.16 -13.15 14.30
N GLY A 59 2.22 -13.26 13.35
CA GLY A 59 0.88 -12.70 13.44
C GLY A 59 0.75 -11.26 12.92
N GLU A 60 1.84 -10.61 12.49
CA GLU A 60 1.76 -9.26 11.93
C GLU A 60 1.12 -9.26 10.53
N GLN A 61 0.15 -8.40 10.32
CA GLN A 61 -0.42 -8.21 8.99
C GLN A 61 0.48 -7.30 8.14
N TYR A 62 0.53 -7.56 6.85
CA TYR A 62 1.27 -6.76 5.89
C TYR A 62 0.58 -6.77 4.52
N LEU A 63 0.85 -5.74 3.72
CA LEU A 63 0.41 -5.73 2.34
C LEU A 63 1.39 -6.53 1.48
N HIS A 64 0.85 -7.44 0.69
CA HIS A 64 1.59 -8.19 -0.30
C HIS A 64 1.05 -7.82 -1.68
N GLY A 65 1.95 -7.38 -2.57
CA GLY A 65 1.60 -7.13 -3.97
C GLY A 65 1.25 -8.43 -4.66
N ILE A 66 0.17 -8.44 -5.41
CA ILE A 66 -0.17 -9.57 -6.26
C ILE A 66 0.83 -9.59 -7.42
N PRO A 67 1.40 -10.74 -7.83
CA PRO A 67 2.35 -10.79 -8.94
C PRO A 67 1.72 -10.30 -10.26
N GLU A 68 2.52 -9.62 -11.08
CA GLU A 68 2.11 -8.97 -12.34
C GLU A 68 1.42 -9.94 -13.33
N LYS A 69 1.73 -11.25 -13.25
CA LYS A 69 1.09 -12.30 -14.08
C LYS A 69 -0.41 -12.43 -13.88
N THR A 70 -0.95 -11.91 -12.78
CA THR A 70 -2.40 -11.87 -12.49
C THR A 70 -2.97 -10.44 -12.54
N GLY A 71 -2.22 -9.50 -13.13
CA GLY A 71 -2.59 -8.09 -13.21
C GLY A 71 -2.15 -7.24 -12.02
N GLY A 72 -1.41 -7.85 -11.08
CA GLY A 72 -1.02 -7.18 -9.84
C GLY A 72 0.23 -6.31 -9.94
N ILE A 73 0.68 -5.79 -8.79
CA ILE A 73 1.86 -4.94 -8.67
C ILE A 73 3.01 -5.62 -7.91
N ASP A 74 4.21 -5.55 -8.48
CA ASP A 74 5.42 -5.97 -7.78
C ASP A 74 5.99 -4.84 -6.89
N LEU A 75 5.72 -4.93 -5.58
CA LEU A 75 6.18 -3.96 -4.59
C LEU A 75 7.71 -3.79 -4.56
N GLN A 76 8.49 -4.77 -5.05
CA GLN A 76 9.95 -4.69 -5.04
C GLN A 76 10.48 -3.78 -6.16
N THR A 77 9.70 -3.60 -7.22
CA THR A 77 10.06 -2.72 -8.35
C THR A 77 9.73 -1.25 -8.11
N LEU A 78 8.95 -0.97 -7.06
CA LEU A 78 8.49 0.38 -6.75
C LEU A 78 9.62 1.27 -6.21
N PRO A 79 9.61 2.57 -6.56
CA PRO A 79 10.51 3.53 -5.95
C PRO A 79 10.26 3.60 -4.44
N THR A 80 11.33 3.89 -3.69
CA THR A 80 11.27 4.00 -2.24
C THR A 80 11.42 5.46 -1.80
N ILE A 81 10.55 5.91 -0.92
CA ILE A 81 10.55 7.24 -0.32
C ILE A 81 11.07 7.11 1.11
N LYS A 82 11.97 8.01 1.53
CA LYS A 82 12.42 8.06 2.91
C LYS A 82 11.32 8.66 3.79
N GLN A 83 11.08 8.08 4.97
CA GLN A 83 10.05 8.53 5.92
C GLN A 83 10.20 10.01 6.37
N ASN A 84 11.35 10.66 6.14
CA ASN A 84 11.56 12.09 6.36
C ASN A 84 10.69 13.02 5.46
N SER A 85 9.71 12.47 4.74
CA SER A 85 8.73 13.21 3.94
C SER A 85 7.36 13.35 4.62
N PHE A 86 7.22 12.88 5.86
CA PHE A 86 6.01 13.07 6.69
C PHE A 86 6.08 14.33 7.57
N GLU A 87 7.09 15.20 7.39
CA GLU A 87 7.20 16.52 8.05
C GLU A 87 6.14 17.52 7.58
#